data_AF-A0A090QYM5-F1
#
_entry.id   AF-A0A090QYM5-F1
#
_cell.length_a   1.000
_cell.length_b   1.000
_cell.length_c   1.000
_cell.angle_alpha   90.00
_cell.angle_beta   90.00
_cell.angle_gamma   90.00
#
_symmetry.space_group_name_H-M   'P 1'
#
loop_
_entity.id
_entity.type
_entity.pdbx_description
1 polymer ?
#
loop_
_entity_poly.entity_id
_entity_poly.type
_entity_poly.pdbx_seq_one_letter_code
_entity_poly.pdbx_strand_id
1 'polypeptide(L)' 'MPAALAIGVAPLTAIASFAAVSALFVLPTYPTLLAAVEMDDTGSTRIGNLVFNHPFFIPGVVTIATSVILGFVVGGMVL' A
#
# COMPACT_ATOMS: atom_id res chain seq x y z
N MET A 1 1.01 15.66 -3.67
CA MET A 1 -0.32 16.13 -4.13
C MET A 1 -0.26 17.48 -4.87
N PRO A 2 0.34 18.57 -4.33
CA PRO A 2 0.35 19.87 -5.02
C PRO A 2 1.01 19.83 -6.41
N ALA A 3 2.14 19.14 -6.54
CA ALA A 3 2.83 18.99 -7.82
C ALA A 3 2.00 18.23 -8.87
N ALA A 4 1.28 17.17 -8.48
CA ALA A 4 0.43 16.40 -9.39
C ALA A 4 -0.75 17.23 -9.92
N LEU A 5 -1.37 18.04 -9.05
CA LEU A 5 -2.43 18.96 -9.45
C LEU A 5 -1.89 20.08 -10.35
N ALA A 6 -0.68 20.58 -10.07
CA ALA A 6 -0.04 21.62 -10.89
C ALA A 6 0.26 21.17 -12.32
N ILE A 7 0.49 19.86 -12.55
CA ILE A 7 0.68 19.29 -13.90
C ILE A 7 -0.64 18.80 -14.54
N GLY A 8 -1.80 19.13 -13.95
CA GLY A 8 -3.11 18.85 -14.54
C GLY A 8 -3.70 17.47 -14.25
N VAL A 9 -3.16 16.72 -13.28
CA VAL A 9 -3.79 15.45 -12.86
C VAL A 9 -5.13 15.76 -12.19
N ALA A 10 -6.18 15.04 -12.61
CA ALA A 10 -7.51 15.19 -12.01
C ALA A 10 -7.46 14.92 -10.49
N PRO A 11 -8.12 15.76 -9.65
CA PRO A 11 -8.11 15.57 -8.20
C PRO A 11 -8.58 14.19 -7.77
N LEU A 12 -9.62 13.65 -8.42
CA LEU A 12 -10.11 12.30 -8.18
C LEU A 12 -8.99 11.26 -8.40
N THR A 13 -8.30 11.32 -9.53
CA THR A 13 -7.19 10.40 -9.84
C THR A 13 -6.06 10.53 -8.82
N ALA A 14 -5.72 11.75 -8.41
CA ALA A 14 -4.67 11.96 -7.41
C ALA A 14 -5.03 11.35 -6.05
N ILE A 15 -6.29 11.49 -5.61
CA ILE A 15 -6.77 10.96 -4.33
C ILE A 15 -6.94 9.45 -4.38
N ALA A 16 -7.63 8.92 -5.39
CA ALA A 16 -7.91 7.50 -5.53
C ALA A 16 -6.62 6.66 -5.68
N SER A 17 -5.58 7.22 -6.31
CA SER A 17 -4.30 6.52 -6.52
C SER A 17 -3.34 6.65 -5.35
N PHE A 18 -3.65 7.43 -4.31
CA PHE A 18 -2.70 7.76 -3.24
C PHE A 18 -2.15 6.50 -2.54
N ALA A 19 -3.02 5.54 -2.25
CA ALA A 19 -2.64 4.27 -1.61
C ALA A 19 -1.62 3.46 -2.43
N ALA A 20 -1.63 3.57 -3.76
CA ALA A 20 -0.69 2.86 -4.63
C ALA A 20 0.75 3.37 -4.49
N VAL A 21 0.94 4.65 -4.16
CA VAL A 21 2.27 5.28 -4.08
C VAL A 21 2.94 5.03 -2.72
N SER A 22 2.15 4.75 -1.68
CA SER A 22 2.68 4.50 -0.34
C SER A 22 3.48 3.21 -0.21
N ALA A 23 3.07 2.12 -0.90
CA ALA A 23 3.79 0.85 -1.03
C ALA A 23 4.54 0.34 0.24
N LEU A 24 3.95 0.56 1.42
CA LEU A 24 4.63 0.46 2.72
C LEU A 24 5.13 -0.95 3.07
N PHE A 25 4.60 -1.95 2.39
CA PHE A 25 4.93 -3.36 2.59
C PHE A 25 5.74 -3.96 1.45
N VAL A 26 6.08 -3.21 0.41
CA VAL A 26 6.80 -3.77 -0.75
C VAL A 26 8.27 -4.02 -0.40
N LEU A 27 8.88 -3.10 0.34
CA LEU A 27 10.18 -3.29 0.94
C LEU A 27 10.00 -3.46 2.46
N PRO A 28 10.68 -4.41 3.11
CA PRO A 28 10.57 -4.66 4.54
C PRO A 28 11.36 -3.62 5.36
N THR A 29 11.21 -2.35 5.03
CA THR A 29 11.88 -1.22 5.69
C THR A 29 10.96 -0.50 6.69
N TYR A 30 9.66 -0.82 6.69
CA TYR A 30 8.71 -0.21 7.61
C TYR A 30 8.89 -0.74 9.03
N PRO A 31 9.08 0.14 10.04
CA PRO A 31 9.31 -0.28 11.42
C PRO A 31 8.19 -1.17 11.98
N THR A 32 6.95 -0.96 11.55
CA THR A 32 5.79 -1.76 11.99
C THR A 32 5.85 -3.19 11.47
N LEU A 33 6.34 -3.42 10.26
CA LEU A 33 6.52 -4.76 9.70
C LEU A 33 7.68 -5.48 10.39
N LEU A 34 8.80 -4.77 10.58
CA LEU A 34 9.95 -5.29 11.32
C LEU A 34 9.58 -5.65 12.75
N ALA A 35 8.82 -4.80 13.44
CA ALA A 35 8.32 -5.10 14.78
C ALA A 35 7.37 -6.30 14.78
N ALA A 36 6.48 -6.43 13.79
CA ALA A 36 5.60 -7.59 13.69
C ALA A 36 6.37 -8.91 13.50
N VAL A 37 7.45 -8.89 12.70
CA VAL A 37 8.35 -10.03 12.51
C VAL A 37 9.10 -10.37 13.81
N GLU A 38 9.63 -9.36 14.50
CA GLU A 38 10.44 -9.54 15.72
C GLU A 38 9.61 -10.05 16.90
N MET A 39 8.35 -9.63 17.00
CA MET A 39 7.43 -10.04 18.08
C MET A 39 6.71 -11.38 17.80
N ASP A 40 6.93 -12.01 16.64
CA ASP A 40 6.25 -13.24 16.26
C ASP A 40 6.99 -14.51 16.69
N ASP A 41 6.60 -15.03 17.86
CA ASP A 41 7.11 -16.28 18.41
C ASP A 41 6.68 -17.53 17.62
N THR A 42 5.64 -17.45 16.77
CA THR A 42 5.17 -18.60 15.97
C THR A 42 6.03 -18.86 14.74
N GLY A 43 6.82 -17.86 14.32
CA GLY A 43 7.63 -17.90 13.12
C GLY A 43 6.82 -17.81 11.82
N SER A 44 5.55 -17.43 11.88
CA SER A 44 4.67 -17.26 10.71
C SER A 44 5.05 -16.03 9.86
N THR A 45 5.67 -15.03 10.47
CA THR A 45 6.04 -13.75 9.88
C THR A 45 7.54 -13.60 9.75
N ARG A 46 8.16 -14.37 8.85
CA ARG A 46 9.60 -14.28 8.56
C ARG A 46 9.88 -13.60 7.22
N ILE A 47 10.99 -12.89 7.15
CA ILE A 47 11.55 -12.41 5.89
C ILE A 47 12.36 -13.55 5.28
N GLY A 48 12.01 -13.94 4.05
CA GLY A 48 12.70 -14.99 3.31
C GLY A 48 13.96 -14.50 2.60
N ASN A 49 14.46 -15.31 1.66
CA ASN A 49 15.71 -15.03 0.93
C ASN A 49 15.64 -13.85 -0.04
N LEU A 50 14.44 -13.36 -0.37
CA LEU A 50 14.23 -12.24 -1.28
C LEU A 50 13.53 -11.12 -0.53
N VAL A 51 13.82 -9.87 -0.92
CA VAL A 51 13.25 -8.66 -0.28
C VAL A 51 11.71 -8.66 -0.29
N PHE A 52 11.10 -9.19 -1.34
CA PHE A 52 9.63 -9.28 -1.48
C PHE A 52 9.03 -10.56 -0.87
N ASN A 53 9.86 -11.50 -0.43
CA ASN A 53 9.42 -12.79 0.07
C ASN A 53 9.10 -12.70 1.57
N HIS A 54 8.01 -12.04 1.91
CA HIS A 54 7.49 -11.94 3.27
C HIS A 54 5.95 -12.00 3.26
N PRO A 55 5.31 -12.48 4.35
CA PRO A 55 3.87 -12.75 4.36
C PRO A 55 2.99 -11.51 4.21
N PHE A 56 3.53 -10.32 4.49
CA PHE A 56 2.81 -9.05 4.37
C PHE A 56 2.59 -8.60 2.91
N PHE A 57 3.24 -9.24 1.94
CA PHE A 57 3.17 -8.80 0.54
C PHE A 57 1.77 -8.99 -0.05
N ILE A 58 1.22 -10.21 0.05
CA ILE A 58 -0.10 -10.52 -0.51
C ILE A 58 -1.22 -9.70 0.15
N PRO A 59 -1.35 -9.65 1.51
CA PRO A 59 -2.37 -8.83 2.16
C PRO A 59 -2.22 -7.34 1.81
N GLY A 60 -0.99 -6.85 1.72
CA GLY A 60 -0.70 -5.49 1.33
C GLY A 60 -1.19 -5.16 -0.09
N VAL A 61 -0.85 -5.99 -1.07
CA VAL A 61 -1.25 -5.79 -2.47
C VAL A 61 -2.78 -5.82 -2.59
N VAL A 62 -3.44 -6.77 -1.94
CA VAL A 62 -4.91 -6.86 -1.93
C VAL A 62 -5.53 -5.60 -1.32
N THR A 63 -4.97 -5.10 -0.22
CA THR A 63 -5.44 -3.88 0.44
C THR A 63 -5.30 -2.66 -0.46
N ILE A 64 -4.15 -2.48 -1.13
CA ILE A 64 -3.93 -1.36 -2.07
C ILE A 64 -4.89 -1.47 -3.25
N ALA A 65 -4.95 -2.63 -3.91
CA ALA A 65 -5.78 -2.82 -5.08
C ALA A 65 -7.25 -2.52 -4.77
N THR A 66 -7.75 -3.07 -3.66
CA THR A 66 -9.13 -2.83 -3.21
C THR A 66 -9.36 -1.35 -2.87
N SER A 67 -8.44 -0.71 -2.16
CA SER A 67 -8.56 0.71 -1.79
C SER A 67 -8.61 1.63 -3.02
N VAL A 68 -7.76 1.39 -4.03
CA VAL A 68 -7.73 2.20 -5.26
C VAL A 68 -9.01 2.00 -6.06
N ILE A 69 -9.46 0.75 -6.23
CA ILE A 69 -10.71 0.43 -6.94
C ILE A 69 -11.89 1.13 -6.26
N LEU A 70 -12.02 0.98 -4.93
CA LEU A 70 -13.09 1.64 -4.18
C LEU A 70 -12.98 3.16 -4.25
N GLY A 71 -11.76 3.72 -4.22
CA GLY A 71 -11.53 5.15 -4.37
C GLY A 71 -12.07 5.72 -5.69
N PHE A 72 -11.84 5.01 -6.81
CA PHE A 72 -12.38 5.41 -8.11
C PHE A 72 -13.89 5.21 -8.20
N VAL A 73 -14.42 4.09 -7.69
CA VAL A 73 -15.86 3.80 -7.74
C VAL A 73 -16.64 4.81 -6.91
N VAL A 74 -16.30 4.97 -5.63
CA VAL A 74 -16.99 5.89 -4.72
C VAL A 74 -16.77 7.33 -5.17
N GLY A 75 -15.53 7.70 -5.51
CA GLY A 75 -15.21 9.05 -5.96
C GLY A 75 -15.96 9.42 -7.24
N GLY A 76 -16.04 8.52 -8.23
CA GLY A 76 -16.81 8.75 -9.46
C GLY A 76 -18.33 8.76 -9.29
N MET A 77 -18.85 8.26 -8.16
CA MET A 77 -20.29 8.35 -7.83
C MET A 77 -20.65 9.63 -7.09
N VAL A 78 -19.71 10.21 -6.34
CA VAL A 78 -19.97 11.30 -5.38
C VAL A 78 -19.46 12.66 -5.87
N LEU A 79 -18.37 12.69 -6.63
CA LEU A 79 -17.70 13.90 -7.13
C LEU A 79 -17.98 14.12 -8.62
#